data_AF-A0A5N9HFG0-F1
#
_entry.id   AF-A0A5N9HFG0-F1
#
_cell.length_a   1.000
_cell.length_b   1.000
_cell.length_c   1.000
_cell.angle_alpha   90.00
_cell.angle_beta   90.00
_cell.angle_gamma   90.00
#
_symmetry.space_group_name_H-M   'P 1'
#
loop_
_entity.id
_entity.type
_entity.pdbx_description
1 polymer ?
#
loop_
_entity_poly.entity_id
_entity_poly.type
_entity_poly.pdbx_seq_one_letter_code
_entity_poly.pdbx_strand_id
1 'polypeptide(L)'
;MPEKRTIQGTAEREAIEHLRTALLDGDDWPPALLKAISLWSVPEETFKRARFNYFIGGEAFDWLALAQRLSYEVEGLIPSDELEELLFRGQLPSYFNMEDFKDLLGAEKHRGFLNYFYGVEVESSLLQAVTAEIEKRFYASGRRYHVDHSDESHFRIYRTTMTELLESYREERSLPEIDSFTLTEQKEFTYWLFKVRLKVSDKAKIASDTRKGLAFLQERSQERSRDLEDLSVLAS
;
A
#
# COMPACT_ATOMS: atom_id res chain seq x y z
N MET A 1 -31.75 3.98 -8.34
CA MET A 1 -30.73 5.06 -8.31
C MET A 1 -29.71 4.74 -9.39
N PRO A 2 -29.65 5.51 -10.48
CA PRO A 2 -28.68 5.24 -11.53
C PRO A 2 -27.27 5.49 -11.00
N GLU A 3 -26.36 4.54 -11.22
CA GLU A 3 -24.94 4.71 -10.94
C GLU A 3 -24.44 5.94 -11.69
N LYS A 4 -23.98 6.96 -10.95
CA LYS A 4 -23.14 7.99 -11.53
C LYS A 4 -21.84 7.31 -11.95
N ARG A 5 -21.77 6.85 -13.21
CA ARG A 5 -20.48 6.68 -13.90
C ARG A 5 -19.87 8.06 -13.94
N THR A 6 -18.90 8.33 -13.07
CA THR A 6 -17.97 9.44 -13.23
C THR A 6 -17.47 9.36 -14.66
N ILE A 7 -17.65 10.44 -15.43
CA ILE A 7 -17.28 10.48 -16.84
C ILE A 7 -15.75 10.26 -16.89
N GLN A 8 -15.30 9.06 -17.23
CA GLN A 8 -13.90 8.77 -17.49
C GLN A 8 -13.42 9.73 -18.58
N GLY A 9 -12.35 10.45 -18.30
CA GLY A 9 -11.67 11.32 -19.24
C GLY A 9 -11.05 10.50 -20.37
N THR A 10 -10.49 11.20 -21.35
CA THR A 10 -9.93 10.58 -22.55
C THR A 10 -8.75 9.65 -22.22
N ALA A 11 -7.90 10.03 -21.27
CA ALA A 11 -6.73 9.27 -20.87
C ALA A 11 -7.09 7.96 -20.12
N GLU A 12 -8.13 7.99 -19.30
CA GLU A 12 -8.57 6.78 -18.56
C GLU A 12 -9.17 5.75 -19.50
N ARG A 13 -9.95 6.20 -20.49
CA ARG A 13 -10.47 5.30 -21.54
C ARG A 13 -9.35 4.74 -22.38
N GLU A 14 -8.38 5.56 -22.77
CA GLU A 14 -7.20 5.11 -23.51
C GLU A 14 -6.40 4.06 -22.73
N ALA A 15 -6.20 4.26 -21.42
CA ALA A 15 -5.52 3.28 -20.56
C ALA A 15 -6.28 1.94 -20.52
N ILE A 16 -7.61 1.96 -20.40
CA ILE A 16 -8.43 0.75 -20.35
C ILE A 16 -8.45 0.04 -21.70
N GLU A 17 -8.66 0.77 -22.80
CA GLU A 17 -8.67 0.20 -24.14
C GLU A 17 -7.30 -0.34 -24.53
N HIS A 18 -6.21 0.34 -24.17
CA HIS A 18 -4.85 -0.17 -24.32
C HIS A 18 -4.68 -1.51 -23.61
N LEU A 19 -5.04 -1.58 -22.32
CA LEU A 19 -4.91 -2.81 -21.53
C LEU A 19 -5.72 -3.95 -22.16
N ARG A 20 -6.99 -3.70 -22.48
CA ARG A 20 -7.87 -4.72 -23.04
C ARG A 20 -7.38 -5.22 -24.39
N THR A 21 -6.94 -4.32 -25.27
CA THR A 21 -6.48 -4.69 -26.61
C THR A 21 -5.21 -5.54 -26.52
N ALA A 22 -4.22 -5.11 -25.75
CA ALA A 22 -2.97 -5.87 -25.57
C ALA A 22 -3.22 -7.30 -25.07
N LEU A 23 -4.09 -7.46 -24.08
CA LEU A 23 -4.42 -8.79 -23.55
C LEU A 23 -5.19 -9.67 -24.55
N LEU A 24 -6.06 -9.09 -25.37
CA LEU A 24 -6.80 -9.83 -26.41
C LEU A 24 -5.88 -10.24 -27.58
N ASP A 25 -4.86 -9.45 -27.86
CA ASP A 25 -3.85 -9.73 -28.88
C ASP A 25 -2.83 -10.79 -28.42
N GLY A 26 -2.86 -11.16 -27.13
CA GLY A 26 -2.02 -12.20 -26.54
C GLY A 26 -0.70 -11.69 -25.97
N ASP A 27 -0.58 -10.38 -25.73
CA ASP A 27 0.59 -9.79 -25.07
C ASP A 27 0.66 -10.20 -23.59
N ASP A 28 1.89 -10.21 -23.05
CA ASP A 28 2.11 -10.44 -21.63
C ASP A 28 1.40 -9.38 -20.77
N TRP A 29 0.63 -9.83 -19.78
CA TRP A 29 -0.18 -8.93 -18.97
C TRP A 29 0.61 -7.96 -18.08
N PRO A 30 1.80 -8.30 -17.50
CA PRO A 30 2.48 -7.38 -16.60
C PRO A 30 2.94 -6.09 -17.30
N PRO A 31 3.63 -6.15 -18.47
CA PRO A 31 3.95 -4.94 -19.22
C PRO A 31 2.71 -4.16 -19.66
N ALA A 32 1.67 -4.84 -20.12
CA ALA A 32 0.42 -4.20 -20.56
C ALA A 32 -0.26 -3.45 -19.40
N LEU A 33 -0.32 -4.04 -18.22
CA LEU A 33 -0.87 -3.42 -17.01
C LEU A 33 -0.06 -2.21 -16.57
N LEU A 34 1.26 -2.33 -16.48
CA LEU A 34 2.13 -1.21 -16.07
C LEU A 34 2.05 -0.05 -17.07
N LYS A 35 1.91 -0.36 -18.37
CA LYS A 35 1.70 0.66 -19.39
C LYS A 35 0.35 1.35 -19.23
N ALA A 36 -0.73 0.61 -18.98
CA ALA A 36 -2.04 1.20 -18.68
C ALA A 36 -2.02 2.07 -17.41
N ILE A 37 -1.35 1.59 -16.36
CA ILE A 37 -1.10 2.37 -15.15
C ILE A 37 -0.35 3.66 -15.50
N SER A 38 0.66 3.63 -16.38
CA SER A 38 1.42 4.80 -16.78
C SER A 38 0.57 5.87 -17.50
N LEU A 39 -0.48 5.45 -18.22
CA LEU A 39 -1.39 6.34 -18.96
C LEU A 39 -2.47 6.96 -18.07
N TRP A 40 -2.82 6.30 -16.96
CA TRP A 40 -3.89 6.74 -16.07
C TRP A 40 -3.62 8.10 -15.41
N SER A 41 -4.54 9.06 -15.49
CA SER A 41 -4.30 10.44 -15.03
C SER A 41 -5.10 10.85 -13.78
N VAL A 42 -6.19 10.14 -13.47
CA VAL A 42 -7.06 10.45 -12.34
C VAL A 42 -6.41 9.98 -11.02
N PRO A 43 -6.19 10.88 -10.03
CA PRO A 43 -5.51 10.53 -8.77
C PRO A 43 -6.41 9.83 -7.76
N GLU A 44 -7.72 10.05 -7.81
CA GLU A 44 -8.72 9.38 -6.97
C GLU A 44 -10.06 9.28 -7.70
N GLU A 45 -10.83 8.26 -7.42
CA GLU A 45 -12.18 8.11 -7.97
C GLU A 45 -13.10 7.31 -7.04
N THR A 46 -14.39 7.31 -7.34
CA THR A 46 -15.35 6.37 -6.76
C THR A 46 -15.79 5.38 -7.83
N PHE A 47 -15.52 4.10 -7.62
CA PHE A 47 -15.87 3.01 -8.52
C PHE A 47 -16.59 1.89 -7.77
N LYS A 48 -17.73 1.41 -8.29
CA LYS A 48 -18.59 0.40 -7.64
C LYS A 48 -18.85 0.70 -6.13
N ARG A 49 -19.06 1.97 -5.79
CA ARG A 49 -19.27 2.50 -4.41
C ARG A 49 -18.04 2.43 -3.48
N ALA A 50 -16.89 1.98 -3.95
CA ALA A 50 -15.63 2.06 -3.23
C ALA A 50 -14.86 3.32 -3.64
N ARG A 51 -14.22 3.99 -2.67
CA ARG A 51 -13.30 5.11 -2.92
C ARG A 51 -11.90 4.55 -3.15
N PHE A 52 -11.33 4.88 -4.29
CA PHE A 52 -9.94 4.62 -4.60
C PHE A 52 -9.16 5.93 -4.53
N ASN A 53 -8.05 5.93 -3.78
CA ASN A 53 -7.07 7.00 -3.79
C ASN A 53 -5.74 6.41 -4.25
N TYR A 54 -5.34 6.74 -5.48
CA TYR A 54 -4.12 6.25 -6.08
C TYR A 54 -2.92 7.12 -5.73
N PHE A 55 -3.11 8.43 -5.51
CA PHE A 55 -2.04 9.38 -5.17
C PHE A 55 -2.28 9.97 -3.77
N ILE A 56 -1.93 9.20 -2.76
CA ILE A 56 -2.05 9.57 -1.36
C ILE A 56 -1.23 10.83 -1.08
N GLY A 57 -1.92 11.86 -0.55
CA GLY A 57 -1.31 13.17 -0.30
C GLY A 57 -0.76 13.87 -1.55
N GLY A 58 -1.15 13.44 -2.76
CA GLY A 58 -0.62 13.96 -4.02
C GLY A 58 0.81 13.53 -4.34
N GLU A 59 1.40 12.64 -3.54
CA GLU A 59 2.82 12.29 -3.62
C GLU A 59 3.09 10.79 -3.64
N ALA A 60 2.35 9.99 -2.86
CA ALA A 60 2.55 8.56 -2.71
C ALA A 60 1.61 7.76 -3.60
N PHE A 61 2.17 7.07 -4.58
CA PHE A 61 1.41 6.34 -5.58
C PHE A 61 1.15 4.88 -5.17
N ASP A 62 -0.10 4.59 -4.80
CA ASP A 62 -0.60 3.23 -4.54
C ASP A 62 -0.94 2.54 -5.86
N TRP A 63 0.11 2.01 -6.51
CA TRP A 63 -0.01 1.36 -7.80
C TRP A 63 -0.86 0.08 -7.76
N LEU A 64 -0.91 -0.61 -6.61
CA LEU A 64 -1.73 -1.82 -6.43
C LEU A 64 -3.21 -1.50 -6.34
N ALA A 65 -3.59 -0.37 -5.73
CA ALA A 65 -4.96 0.12 -5.77
C ALA A 65 -5.40 0.39 -7.22
N LEU A 66 -4.52 0.95 -8.06
CA LEU A 66 -4.83 1.16 -9.47
C LEU A 66 -4.82 -0.14 -10.29
N ALA A 67 -3.90 -1.06 -9.99
CA ALA A 67 -3.90 -2.40 -10.59
C ALA A 67 -5.23 -3.13 -10.30
N GLN A 68 -5.69 -3.10 -9.05
CA GLN A 68 -6.99 -3.64 -8.64
C GLN A 68 -8.14 -2.96 -9.39
N ARG A 69 -8.10 -1.63 -9.53
CA ARG A 69 -9.12 -0.91 -10.29
C ARG A 69 -9.17 -1.38 -11.74
N LEU A 70 -8.02 -1.49 -12.40
CA LEU A 70 -7.92 -1.86 -13.81
C LEU A 70 -8.30 -3.31 -14.05
N SER A 71 -8.04 -4.22 -13.10
CA SER A 71 -8.39 -5.63 -13.25
C SER A 71 -9.89 -5.88 -13.43
N TYR A 72 -10.75 -5.01 -12.87
CA TYR A 72 -12.19 -5.07 -13.11
C TYR A 72 -12.61 -4.81 -14.56
N GLU A 73 -11.77 -4.17 -15.38
CA GLU A 73 -12.06 -3.88 -16.79
C GLU A 73 -11.61 -5.02 -17.72
N VAL A 74 -10.80 -5.94 -17.22
CA VAL A 74 -10.20 -7.06 -17.97
C VAL A 74 -10.41 -8.40 -17.25
N GLU A 75 -11.53 -8.53 -16.55
CA GLU A 75 -11.91 -9.74 -15.83
C GLU A 75 -11.87 -10.97 -16.76
N GLY A 76 -11.13 -11.99 -16.35
CA GLY A 76 -10.94 -13.22 -17.11
C GLY A 76 -9.86 -13.17 -18.20
N LEU A 77 -9.18 -12.04 -18.41
CA LEU A 77 -8.06 -11.92 -19.35
C LEU A 77 -6.67 -12.08 -18.71
N ILE A 78 -6.59 -12.04 -17.37
CA ILE A 78 -5.36 -12.26 -16.60
C ILE A 78 -5.53 -13.56 -15.80
N PRO A 79 -4.50 -14.44 -15.72
CA PRO A 79 -4.52 -15.61 -14.85
C PRO A 79 -4.88 -15.22 -13.41
N SER A 80 -5.87 -15.90 -12.83
CA SER A 80 -6.44 -15.49 -11.54
C SER A 80 -5.47 -15.64 -10.37
N ASP A 81 -4.64 -16.68 -10.42
CA ASP A 81 -3.57 -16.95 -9.46
C ASP A 81 -2.48 -15.87 -9.50
N GLU A 82 -2.01 -15.49 -10.68
CA GLU A 82 -1.03 -14.42 -10.82
C GLU A 82 -1.60 -13.05 -10.41
N LEU A 83 -2.85 -12.78 -10.74
CA LEU A 83 -3.53 -11.55 -10.31
C LEU A 83 -3.70 -11.51 -8.78
N GLU A 84 -4.03 -12.63 -8.14
CA GLU A 84 -4.13 -12.72 -6.68
C GLU A 84 -2.77 -12.45 -6.03
N GLU A 85 -1.72 -13.10 -6.50
CA GLU A 85 -0.35 -12.89 -6.01
C GLU A 85 0.08 -11.41 -6.17
N LEU A 86 -0.27 -10.77 -7.28
CA LEU A 86 -0.06 -9.33 -7.44
C LEU A 86 -0.82 -8.50 -6.41
N LEU A 87 -2.13 -8.69 -6.30
CA LEU A 87 -2.98 -7.79 -5.50
C LEU A 87 -2.77 -7.97 -3.99
N PHE A 88 -2.43 -9.17 -3.53
CA PHE A 88 -2.24 -9.45 -2.11
C PHE A 88 -0.78 -9.41 -1.66
N ARG A 89 0.19 -9.62 -2.55
CA ARG A 89 1.63 -9.62 -2.20
C ARG A 89 2.45 -8.54 -2.89
N GLY A 90 1.88 -7.86 -3.88
CA GLY A 90 2.63 -6.94 -4.72
C GLY A 90 3.66 -7.63 -5.61
N GLN A 91 3.49 -8.92 -5.88
CA GLN A 91 4.46 -9.72 -6.63
C GLN A 91 4.02 -9.85 -8.09
N LEU A 92 4.88 -9.39 -8.99
CA LEU A 92 4.73 -9.68 -10.42
C LEU A 92 5.25 -11.10 -10.70
N PRO A 93 4.79 -11.75 -11.78
CA PRO A 93 5.23 -13.08 -12.14
C PRO A 93 6.75 -13.17 -12.33
N SER A 94 7.33 -14.33 -12.03
CA SER A 94 8.79 -14.52 -12.07
C SER A 94 9.42 -14.33 -13.46
N TYR A 95 8.63 -14.46 -14.53
CA TYR A 95 9.07 -14.21 -15.91
C TYR A 95 9.15 -12.71 -16.25
N PHE A 96 8.55 -11.82 -15.44
CA PHE A 96 8.63 -10.39 -15.65
C PHE A 96 9.98 -9.83 -15.17
N ASN A 97 10.65 -9.07 -16.02
CA ASN A 97 11.91 -8.42 -15.67
C ASN A 97 11.64 -7.13 -14.86
N MET A 98 12.01 -7.15 -13.57
CA MET A 98 11.85 -6.00 -12.68
C MET A 98 12.66 -4.77 -13.10
N GLU A 99 13.69 -4.91 -13.94
CA GLU A 99 14.42 -3.75 -14.49
C GLU A 99 13.51 -2.87 -15.36
N ASP A 100 12.53 -3.47 -16.05
CA ASP A 100 11.60 -2.77 -16.94
C ASP A 100 10.51 -2.01 -16.17
N PHE A 101 10.30 -2.32 -14.88
CA PHE A 101 9.23 -1.75 -14.06
C PHE A 101 9.27 -0.22 -14.06
N LYS A 102 10.45 0.36 -13.82
CA LYS A 102 10.62 1.81 -13.76
C LYS A 102 10.32 2.48 -15.11
N ASP A 103 10.79 1.88 -16.20
CA ASP A 103 10.68 2.47 -17.53
C ASP A 103 9.25 2.39 -18.05
N LEU A 104 8.53 1.29 -17.76
CA LEU A 104 7.12 1.14 -18.06
C LEU A 104 6.23 2.09 -17.26
N LEU A 105 6.53 2.27 -15.96
CA LEU A 105 5.74 3.12 -15.09
C LEU A 105 5.96 4.62 -15.35
N GLY A 106 7.18 4.98 -15.76
CA GLY A 106 7.62 6.35 -15.98
C GLY A 106 8.15 7.03 -14.71
N ALA A 107 9.01 8.03 -14.89
CA ALA A 107 9.78 8.65 -13.81
C ALA A 107 8.92 9.26 -12.68
N GLU A 108 7.80 9.88 -13.02
CA GLU A 108 6.92 10.52 -12.04
C GLU A 108 6.22 9.49 -11.14
N LYS A 109 5.57 8.48 -11.73
CA LYS A 109 4.88 7.42 -10.99
C LYS A 109 5.87 6.51 -10.27
N HIS A 110 7.08 6.31 -10.81
CA HIS A 110 8.15 5.63 -10.08
C HIS A 110 8.58 6.39 -8.82
N ARG A 111 8.71 7.72 -8.88
CA ARG A 111 8.92 8.53 -7.68
C ARG A 111 7.76 8.40 -6.70
N GLY A 112 6.52 8.40 -7.21
CA GLY A 112 5.33 8.18 -6.39
C GLY A 112 5.33 6.80 -5.72
N PHE A 113 5.74 5.76 -6.44
CA PHE A 113 5.89 4.40 -5.93
C PHE A 113 6.90 4.37 -4.78
N LEU A 114 8.05 5.04 -4.91
CA LEU A 114 9.02 5.14 -3.83
C LEU A 114 8.47 5.89 -2.61
N ASN A 115 7.72 6.98 -2.82
CA ASN A 115 7.05 7.69 -1.73
C ASN A 115 6.05 6.80 -1.00
N TYR A 116 5.29 5.99 -1.74
CA TYR A 116 4.37 5.02 -1.16
C TYR A 116 5.12 3.93 -0.37
N PHE A 117 6.15 3.33 -0.97
CA PHE A 117 6.92 2.28 -0.33
C PHE A 117 7.53 2.76 1.00
N TYR A 118 8.20 3.91 1.01
CA TYR A 118 8.80 4.43 2.23
C TYR A 118 7.79 5.04 3.21
N GLY A 119 6.75 5.69 2.69
CA GLY A 119 5.80 6.44 3.50
C GLY A 119 4.62 5.62 4.02
N VAL A 120 4.33 4.46 3.43
CA VAL A 120 3.21 3.58 3.83
C VAL A 120 3.75 2.22 4.26
N GLU A 121 4.40 1.47 3.37
CA GLU A 121 4.82 0.08 3.65
C GLU A 121 5.89 0.02 4.75
N VAL A 122 6.96 0.81 4.60
CA VAL A 122 8.04 0.87 5.59
C VAL A 122 7.57 1.52 6.89
N GLU A 123 6.70 2.52 6.84
CA GLU A 123 6.18 3.19 8.03
C GLU A 123 5.27 2.25 8.85
N SER A 124 4.37 1.52 8.20
CA SER A 124 3.56 0.47 8.82
C SER A 124 4.44 -0.61 9.45
N SER A 125 5.48 -1.04 8.73
CA SER A 125 6.43 -2.05 9.23
C SER A 125 7.23 -1.56 10.43
N LEU A 126 7.62 -0.28 10.46
CA LEU A 126 8.25 0.34 11.61
C LEU A 126 7.33 0.32 12.83
N LEU A 127 6.05 0.70 12.66
CA LEU A 127 5.07 0.68 13.74
C LEU A 127 4.90 -0.74 14.29
N GLN A 128 4.75 -1.74 13.40
CA GLN A 128 4.67 -3.15 13.79
C GLN A 128 5.92 -3.64 14.52
N ALA A 129 7.11 -3.25 14.07
CA ALA A 129 8.37 -3.62 14.72
C ALA A 129 8.45 -3.07 16.15
N VAL A 130 8.07 -1.81 16.36
CA VAL A 130 8.06 -1.18 17.68
C VAL A 130 7.02 -1.81 18.60
N THR A 131 5.82 -2.09 18.08
CA THR A 131 4.77 -2.80 18.83
C THR A 131 5.21 -4.19 19.25
N ALA A 132 5.80 -4.97 18.35
CA ALA A 132 6.31 -6.31 18.66
C ALA A 132 7.43 -6.27 19.73
N GLU A 133 8.30 -5.25 19.72
CA GLU A 133 9.29 -5.05 20.78
C GLU A 133 8.65 -4.76 22.15
N ILE A 134 7.58 -3.97 22.19
CA ILE A 134 6.84 -3.64 23.42
C ILE A 134 6.17 -4.91 23.96
N GLU A 135 5.46 -5.63 23.12
CA GLU A 135 4.80 -6.89 23.46
C GLU A 135 5.79 -7.91 24.00
N LYS A 136 6.92 -8.12 23.32
CA LYS A 136 7.96 -9.05 23.76
C LYS A 136 8.50 -8.71 25.15
N ARG A 137 8.72 -7.42 25.45
CA ARG A 137 9.13 -6.98 26.79
C ARG A 137 8.03 -7.18 27.83
N PHE A 138 6.78 -6.92 27.46
CA PHE A 138 5.63 -7.10 28.34
C PHE A 138 5.44 -8.57 28.71
N TYR A 139 5.46 -9.49 27.74
CA TYR A 139 5.38 -10.93 28.00
C TYR A 139 6.55 -11.45 28.84
N ALA A 140 7.77 -10.97 28.58
CA ALA A 140 8.94 -11.31 29.38
C ALA A 140 8.82 -10.87 30.86
N SER A 141 7.97 -9.87 31.16
CA SER A 141 7.71 -9.40 32.52
C SER A 141 6.63 -10.19 33.28
N GLY A 142 6.10 -11.27 32.70
CA GLY A 142 5.14 -12.18 33.35
C GLY A 142 3.71 -11.67 33.42
N ARG A 143 3.40 -10.53 32.79
CA ARG A 143 2.05 -9.98 32.70
C ARG A 143 1.29 -10.69 31.58
N ARG A 144 0.13 -11.26 31.89
CA ARG A 144 -0.65 -12.14 30.99
C ARG A 144 -1.90 -11.51 30.37
N TYR A 145 -2.17 -10.22 30.65
CA TYR A 145 -3.32 -9.52 30.09
C TYR A 145 -2.93 -8.78 28.82
N HIS A 146 -3.76 -8.88 27.78
CA HIS A 146 -3.64 -8.07 26.57
C HIS A 146 -3.88 -6.61 26.94
N VAL A 147 -2.85 -5.77 26.79
CA VAL A 147 -2.95 -4.32 26.93
C VAL A 147 -2.73 -3.73 25.56
N ASP A 148 -3.59 -2.81 25.13
CA ASP A 148 -3.39 -2.08 23.88
C ASP A 148 -2.09 -1.26 23.99
N HIS A 149 -1.13 -1.55 23.12
CA HIS A 149 0.18 -0.90 23.07
C HIS A 149 0.27 0.15 21.96
N SER A 150 -0.87 0.52 21.35
CA SER A 150 -0.95 1.52 20.30
C SER A 150 -0.39 2.87 20.76
N ASP A 151 -0.82 3.39 21.91
CA ASP A 151 -0.29 4.69 22.38
C ASP A 151 1.21 4.68 22.67
N GLU A 152 1.73 3.61 23.27
CA GLU A 152 3.15 3.49 23.58
C GLU A 152 4.00 3.38 22.30
N SER A 153 3.55 2.61 21.30
CA SER A 153 4.25 2.48 20.02
C SER A 153 4.27 3.80 19.25
N HIS A 154 3.13 4.49 19.18
CA HIS A 154 3.03 5.81 18.55
C HIS A 154 3.86 6.86 19.27
N PHE A 155 3.82 6.91 20.60
CA PHE A 155 4.61 7.86 21.38
C PHE A 155 6.13 7.66 21.17
N ARG A 156 6.59 6.41 21.06
CA ARG A 156 8.01 6.11 20.80
C ARG A 156 8.50 6.59 19.44
N ILE A 157 7.63 6.58 18.42
CA ILE A 157 7.99 6.96 17.04
C ILE A 157 7.73 8.45 16.80
N TYR A 158 6.55 8.93 17.17
CA TYR A 158 6.04 10.26 16.79
C TYR A 158 6.06 11.28 17.94
N ARG A 159 6.39 10.87 19.17
CA ARG A 159 6.35 11.73 20.39
C ARG A 159 4.95 12.19 20.80
N THR A 160 3.93 11.51 20.31
CA THR A 160 2.51 11.82 20.50
C THR A 160 1.72 10.51 20.54
N THR A 161 0.61 10.48 21.28
CA THR A 161 -0.25 9.29 21.39
C THR A 161 -1.02 9.02 20.09
N MET A 162 -1.55 7.80 19.93
CA MET A 162 -2.34 7.46 18.74
C MET A 162 -3.60 8.32 18.66
N THR A 163 -4.27 8.52 19.80
CA THR A 163 -5.48 9.35 19.89
C THR A 163 -5.23 10.78 19.43
N GLU A 164 -4.22 11.46 19.98
CA GLU A 164 -3.88 12.84 19.61
C GLU A 164 -3.43 12.96 18.13
N LEU A 165 -2.72 11.96 17.61
CA LEU A 165 -2.32 11.91 16.19
C LEU A 165 -3.54 11.77 15.27
N LEU A 166 -4.50 10.92 15.64
CA LEU A 166 -5.71 10.71 14.87
C LEU A 166 -6.63 11.94 14.90
N GLU A 167 -6.76 12.59 16.06
CA GLU A 167 -7.45 13.88 16.19
C GLU A 167 -6.82 14.93 15.27
N SER A 168 -5.50 15.10 15.34
CA SER A 168 -4.76 16.04 14.48
C SER A 168 -4.94 15.75 12.99
N TYR A 169 -4.93 14.46 12.60
CA TYR A 169 -5.16 14.04 11.22
C TYR A 169 -6.58 14.39 10.74
N ARG A 170 -7.59 14.13 11.56
CA ARG A 170 -8.99 14.43 11.24
C ARG A 170 -9.23 15.93 11.14
N GLU A 171 -8.67 16.72 12.06
CA GLU A 171 -8.74 18.18 12.03
C GLU A 171 -8.12 18.76 10.74
N GLU A 172 -6.91 18.34 10.39
CA GLU A 172 -6.21 18.80 9.18
C GLU A 172 -7.00 18.50 7.90
N ARG A 173 -7.72 17.36 7.88
CA ARG A 173 -8.49 16.88 6.72
C ARG A 173 -9.97 17.25 6.77
N SER A 174 -10.43 17.94 7.82
CA SER A 174 -11.85 18.23 8.04
C SER A 174 -12.75 16.99 8.00
N LEU A 175 -12.25 15.86 8.53
CA LEU A 175 -12.95 14.59 8.54
C LEU A 175 -13.84 14.46 9.79
N PRO A 176 -15.01 13.80 9.67
CA PRO A 176 -15.86 13.52 10.82
C PRO A 176 -15.23 12.50 11.77
N GLU A 177 -15.55 12.59 13.05
CA GLU A 177 -15.20 11.59 14.06
C GLU A 177 -16.08 10.34 13.88
N ILE A 178 -15.62 9.41 13.05
CA ILE A 178 -16.26 8.10 12.86
C ILE A 178 -15.26 7.00 13.21
N ASP A 179 -15.70 5.99 13.96
CA ASP A 179 -14.87 4.86 14.42
C ASP A 179 -14.56 3.81 13.35
N SER A 180 -15.01 4.01 12.11
CA SER A 180 -14.68 3.12 10.98
C SER A 180 -13.49 3.67 10.21
N PHE A 181 -12.53 2.79 9.91
CA PHE A 181 -11.38 3.10 9.07
C PHE A 181 -11.31 2.11 7.91
N THR A 182 -11.49 2.59 6.69
CA THR A 182 -11.24 1.79 5.49
C THR A 182 -9.75 1.55 5.30
N LEU A 183 -9.38 0.52 4.53
CA LEU A 183 -7.97 0.27 4.20
C LEU A 183 -7.33 1.47 3.48
N THR A 184 -8.10 2.16 2.62
CA THR A 184 -7.64 3.39 1.95
C THR A 184 -7.31 4.48 2.97
N GLU A 185 -8.21 4.75 3.91
CA GLU A 185 -7.99 5.74 4.98
C GLU A 185 -6.81 5.34 5.89
N GLN A 186 -6.61 4.04 6.12
CA GLN A 186 -5.46 3.53 6.85
C GLN A 186 -4.14 3.88 6.17
N LYS A 187 -4.05 3.69 4.86
CA LYS A 187 -2.86 4.06 4.08
C LYS A 187 -2.66 5.58 4.06
N GLU A 188 -3.74 6.35 3.91
CA GLU A 188 -3.69 7.83 3.96
C GLU A 188 -3.15 8.35 5.29
N PHE A 189 -3.64 7.80 6.41
CA PHE A 189 -3.17 8.15 7.74
C PHE A 189 -1.73 7.70 7.99
N THR A 190 -1.36 6.51 7.54
CA THR A 190 0.02 6.01 7.65
C THR A 190 1.00 6.93 6.89
N TYR A 191 0.64 7.37 5.68
CA TYR A 191 1.45 8.35 4.95
C TYR A 191 1.55 9.69 5.68
N TRP A 192 0.46 10.14 6.30
CA TRP A 192 0.49 11.35 7.13
C TRP A 192 1.41 11.18 8.35
N LEU A 193 1.37 10.04 9.04
CA LEU A 193 2.27 9.71 10.14
C LEU A 193 3.74 9.73 9.72
N PHE A 194 4.06 9.19 8.54
CA PHE A 194 5.40 9.31 7.97
C PHE A 194 5.84 10.78 7.85
N LYS A 195 4.98 11.67 7.34
CA LYS A 195 5.27 13.10 7.24
C LYS A 195 5.43 13.75 8.62
N VAL A 196 4.67 13.33 9.63
CA VAL A 196 4.86 13.76 11.02
C VAL A 196 6.22 13.32 11.55
N ARG A 197 6.60 12.05 11.40
CA ARG A 197 7.90 11.52 11.82
C ARG A 197 9.07 12.32 11.25
N LEU A 198 8.99 12.67 9.96
CA LEU A 198 10.01 13.51 9.30
C LEU A 198 10.14 14.91 9.91
N LYS A 199 9.06 15.48 10.46
CA LYS A 199 9.06 16.80 11.10
C LYS A 199 9.61 16.75 12.53
N VAL A 200 9.30 15.69 13.28
CA VAL A 200 9.60 15.59 14.73
C VAL A 200 10.92 14.87 15.04
N SER A 201 11.55 14.23 14.06
CA SER A 201 12.78 13.44 14.23
C SER A 201 13.99 14.11 13.59
N ASP A 202 15.16 13.94 14.21
CA ASP A 202 16.43 14.28 13.57
C ASP A 202 16.81 13.28 12.46
N LYS A 203 17.79 13.65 11.62
CA LYS A 203 18.23 12.82 10.48
C LYS A 203 18.75 11.43 10.89
N ALA A 204 19.41 11.32 12.03
CA ALA A 204 19.96 10.05 12.51
C ALA A 204 18.84 9.12 12.96
N LYS A 205 17.84 9.67 13.67
CA LYS A 205 16.64 8.95 14.10
C LYS A 205 15.80 8.48 12.91
N ILE A 206 15.57 9.36 11.92
CA ILE A 206 14.89 8.98 10.66
C ILE A 206 15.59 7.79 10.01
N ALA A 207 16.91 7.88 9.79
CA ALA A 207 17.67 6.80 9.14
C ALA A 207 17.69 5.50 9.96
N SER A 208 17.69 5.58 11.29
CA SER A 208 17.61 4.41 12.17
C SER A 208 16.24 3.73 12.09
N ASP A 209 15.18 4.52 12.14
CA ASP A 209 13.80 4.01 12.12
C ASP A 209 13.44 3.44 10.75
N THR A 210 13.85 4.09 9.67
CA THR A 210 13.69 3.55 8.31
C THR A 210 14.40 2.22 8.14
N ARG A 211 15.64 2.07 8.68
CA ARG A 211 16.35 0.78 8.69
C ARG A 211 15.61 -0.29 9.49
N LYS A 212 15.03 0.07 10.64
CA LYS A 212 14.23 -0.85 11.45
C LYS A 212 12.99 -1.33 10.68
N GLY A 213 12.24 -0.40 10.07
CA GLY A 213 11.06 -0.73 9.27
C GLY A 213 11.39 -1.65 8.10
N LEU A 214 12.46 -1.35 7.35
CA LEU A 214 12.94 -2.20 6.25
C LEU A 214 13.34 -3.61 6.71
N ALA A 215 14.09 -3.72 7.80
CA ALA A 215 14.53 -5.01 8.34
C ALA A 215 13.34 -5.88 8.75
N PHE A 216 12.35 -5.29 9.43
CA PHE A 216 11.14 -6.00 9.83
C PHE A 216 10.29 -6.43 8.63
N LEU A 217 10.12 -5.55 7.63
CA LEU A 217 9.40 -5.86 6.40
C LEU A 217 10.02 -7.05 5.66
N GLN A 218 11.35 -7.08 5.57
CA GLN A 218 12.08 -8.17 4.93
C GLN A 218 11.93 -9.50 5.67
N GLU A 219 12.05 -9.49 7.00
CA GLU A 219 11.86 -10.67 7.85
C GLU A 219 10.44 -11.27 7.65
N ARG A 220 9.41 -10.41 7.70
CA ARG A 220 8.01 -10.82 7.49
C ARG A 220 7.73 -11.35 6.09
N SER A 221 8.35 -10.76 5.06
CA SER A 221 8.26 -11.25 3.69
C SER A 221 8.83 -12.67 3.56
N GLN A 222 9.97 -12.94 4.20
CA GLN A 222 10.62 -14.26 4.18
C GLN A 222 9.87 -15.31 5.00
N GLU A 223 9.30 -14.93 6.15
CA GLU A 223 8.40 -15.81 6.93
C GLU A 223 7.19 -16.22 6.09
N ARG A 224 6.53 -15.24 5.45
CA ARG A 224 5.35 -15.49 4.63
C ARG A 224 5.62 -16.41 3.43
N SER A 225 6.79 -16.31 2.81
CA SER A 225 7.18 -17.24 1.74
C SER A 225 7.36 -18.67 2.26
N ARG A 226 7.96 -18.84 3.44
CA ARG A 226 8.16 -20.16 4.07
C ARG A 226 6.83 -20.81 4.47
N ASP A 227 5.92 -20.05 5.06
CA ASP A 227 4.60 -20.57 5.49
C ASP A 227 3.78 -21.13 4.30
N LEU A 228 3.94 -20.56 3.10
CA LEU A 228 3.26 -21.06 1.89
C LEU A 228 3.90 -22.32 1.32
N GLU A 229 5.23 -22.42 1.37
CA GLU A 229 5.93 -23.66 1.02
C GLU A 229 5.42 -24.79 1.92
N ASP A 230 5.33 -24.56 3.23
CA ASP A 230 4.82 -25.53 4.18
C ASP A 230 3.33 -25.88 3.94
N LEU A 231 2.48 -24.90 3.65
CA LEU A 231 1.07 -25.14 3.32
C LEU A 231 0.90 -25.88 1.97
N SER A 232 1.76 -25.63 0.98
CA SER A 232 1.75 -26.31 -0.31
C SER A 232 2.13 -27.79 -0.19
N VAL A 233 3.05 -28.11 0.72
CA VAL A 233 3.44 -29.49 1.06
C VAL A 233 2.30 -30.23 1.76
N LEU A 234 1.49 -29.54 2.56
CA LEU A 234 0.31 -30.12 3.21
C LEU A 234 -0.90 -30.30 2.27
N ALA A 235 -0.93 -29.54 1.17
CA ALA A 235 -1.96 -29.61 0.15
C ALA A 235 -1.63 -30.57 -1.02
N SER A 236 -0.41 -31.13 -1.03
CA SER A 236 0.08 -32.12 -2.01
C SER A 236 -0.04 -33.55 -1.48
#